data_AF-A0A1Y2T358-F1
#
_entry.id   AF-A0A1Y2T358-F1
#
_cell.length_a   1.000
_cell.length_b   1.000
_cell.length_c   1.000
_cell.angle_alpha   90.00
_cell.angle_beta   90.00
_cell.angle_gamma   90.00
#
_symmetry.space_group_name_H-M   'P 1'
#
loop_
_entity.id
_entity.type
_entity.pdbx_description
1 polymer ?
#
loop_
_entity_poly.entity_id
_entity_poly.type
_entity_poly.pdbx_seq_one_letter_code
_entity_poly.pdbx_strand_id
1 'polypeptide(L)'
;MTKRGWILVAVAAAALVLLVGGPSVITATGAEPATCATCHSMQEFRTTHAQSDHAAVACTQCHLPQGLASIPAKYEAGFKHVWATITGYEDIQLSPESEQILLDNCIACHVQTDHVRVPENRGCL
;
A
#
# COMPACT_ATOMS: atom_id res chain seq x y z
N MET A 1 39.30 -18.95 -16.48
CA MET A 1 38.23 -17.95 -16.28
C MET A 1 38.89 -16.58 -16.13
N THR A 2 38.56 -15.60 -16.98
CA THR A 2 39.23 -14.29 -17.00
C THR A 2 38.62 -13.33 -15.96
N LYS A 3 39.38 -12.32 -15.49
CA LYS A 3 38.85 -11.27 -14.58
C LYS A 3 37.56 -10.63 -15.10
N ARG A 4 37.43 -10.50 -16.42
CA ARG A 4 36.21 -10.03 -17.10
C ARG A 4 35.01 -10.95 -16.88
N GLY A 5 35.21 -12.27 -16.87
CA GLY A 5 34.15 -13.24 -16.58
C GLY A 5 33.59 -13.10 -15.16
N TRP A 6 34.46 -12.87 -14.17
CA TRP A 6 34.02 -12.64 -12.78
C TRP A 6 33.25 -11.32 -12.61
N ILE A 7 33.66 -10.26 -13.30
CA ILE A 7 32.93 -8.98 -13.29
C ILE A 7 31.53 -9.15 -13.88
N LEU A 8 31.41 -9.84 -15.01
CA LEU A 8 30.11 -10.07 -15.65
C LEU A 8 29.18 -10.93 -14.77
N VAL A 9 29.72 -11.96 -14.12
CA VAL A 9 28.95 -12.79 -13.17
C VAL A 9 28.50 -11.98 -11.96
N ALA A 10 29.38 -11.13 -11.39
CA ALA A 10 29.02 -10.29 -10.25
C ALA A 10 27.94 -9.26 -10.62
N VAL A 11 28.03 -8.62 -11.80
CA VAL A 11 27.02 -7.68 -12.28
C VAL A 11 25.69 -8.40 -12.54
N ALA A 12 25.71 -9.57 -13.17
CA ALA A 12 24.50 -10.35 -13.42
C ALA A 12 23.83 -10.81 -12.11
N ALA A 13 24.61 -11.25 -11.12
CA ALA A 13 24.10 -11.62 -9.81
C ALA A 13 23.51 -10.43 -9.06
N ALA A 14 24.19 -9.27 -9.07
CA ALA A 14 23.66 -8.04 -8.48
C ALA A 14 22.37 -7.56 -9.15
N ALA A 15 22.31 -7.62 -10.49
CA ALA A 15 21.11 -7.29 -11.24
C ALA A 15 19.95 -8.23 -10.90
N LEU A 16 20.20 -9.53 -10.79
CA LEU A 16 19.17 -10.52 -10.40
C LEU A 16 18.65 -10.26 -8.99
N VAL A 17 19.54 -9.96 -8.04
CA VAL A 17 19.16 -9.63 -6.66
C VAL A 17 18.31 -8.37 -6.61
N LEU A 18 18.65 -7.33 -7.39
CA LEU A 18 17.87 -6.11 -7.46
C LEU A 18 16.50 -6.33 -8.13
N LEU A 19 16.44 -7.10 -9.21
CA LEU A 19 15.22 -7.37 -9.96
C LEU A 19 14.23 -8.27 -9.20
N VAL A 20 14.72 -9.24 -8.44
CA VAL A 20 13.87 -10.16 -7.66
C VAL A 20 13.62 -9.63 -6.24
N GLY A 21 14.65 -9.11 -5.59
CA GLY A 21 14.59 -8.59 -4.24
C GLY A 21 13.86 -7.25 -4.15
N GLY A 22 14.06 -6.35 -5.11
CA GLY A 22 13.45 -5.02 -5.13
C GLY A 22 11.92 -5.06 -5.02
N PRO A 23 11.20 -5.69 -5.95
CA PRO A 23 9.73 -5.75 -5.92
C PRO A 23 9.16 -6.43 -4.67
N SER A 24 9.82 -7.49 -4.20
CA SER A 24 9.43 -8.23 -2.99
C SER A 24 9.59 -7.37 -1.73
N VAL A 25 10.66 -6.59 -1.64
CA VAL A 25 10.89 -5.62 -0.57
C VAL A 25 9.90 -4.45 -0.68
N ILE A 26 9.63 -3.93 -1.89
CA ILE A 26 8.72 -2.80 -2.10
C ILE A 26 7.29 -3.18 -1.69
N THR A 27 6.83 -4.38 -2.02
CA THR A 27 5.50 -4.86 -1.63
C THR A 27 5.43 -5.14 -0.13
N ALA A 28 6.42 -5.83 0.45
CA ALA A 28 6.42 -6.18 1.87
C ALA A 28 6.62 -4.98 2.82
N THR A 29 7.52 -4.05 2.51
CA THR A 29 7.96 -3.00 3.46
C THR A 29 6.95 -1.88 3.69
N GLY A 30 5.85 -1.83 2.93
CA GLY A 30 4.80 -0.82 3.16
C GLY A 30 3.39 -1.35 2.94
N ALA A 31 3.19 -2.64 3.18
CA ALA A 31 1.85 -3.22 3.32
C ALA A 31 1.39 -3.16 4.78
N GLU A 32 2.32 -3.33 5.71
CA GLU A 32 2.05 -3.44 7.15
C GLU A 32 1.56 -2.12 7.77
N PRO A 33 0.55 -2.17 8.66
CA PRO A 33 0.07 -0.99 9.39
C PRO A 33 1.17 -0.27 10.17
N ALA A 34 2.17 -1.01 10.64
CA ALA A 34 3.31 -0.44 11.35
C ALA A 34 4.13 0.53 10.49
N THR A 35 4.26 0.28 9.18
CA THR A 35 4.96 1.19 8.27
C THR A 35 4.13 2.46 8.03
N CYS A 36 2.83 2.32 7.81
CA CYS A 36 1.93 3.45 7.57
C CYS A 36 1.86 4.39 8.78
N ALA A 37 1.91 3.83 9.99
CA ALA A 37 1.87 4.58 11.24
C ALA A 37 3.22 5.14 11.72
N THR A 38 4.24 5.19 10.85
CA THR A 38 5.52 5.85 11.18
C THR A 38 5.39 7.37 11.27
N CYS A 39 4.42 7.94 10.55
CA CYS A 39 4.02 9.34 10.67
C CYS A 39 2.89 9.49 11.70
N HIS A 40 2.92 10.57 12.50
CA HIS A 40 1.89 10.82 13.52
C HIS A 40 0.49 10.97 12.93
N SER A 41 0.41 11.54 11.72
CA SER A 41 -0.84 11.77 10.99
C SER A 41 -1.60 10.48 10.67
N MET A 42 -0.93 9.32 10.71
CA MET A 42 -1.52 8.00 10.46
C MET A 42 -1.82 7.19 11.73
N GLN A 43 -1.47 7.68 12.93
CA GLN A 43 -1.58 6.88 14.17
C GLN A 43 -3.02 6.55 14.56
N GLU A 44 -3.95 7.48 14.39
CA GLU A 44 -5.37 7.26 14.68
C GLU A 44 -5.93 6.13 13.80
N PHE A 45 -5.71 6.21 12.49
CA PHE A 45 -6.15 5.20 11.53
C PHE A 45 -5.56 3.81 11.80
N ARG A 46 -4.30 3.74 12.22
CA ARG A 46 -3.69 2.47 12.66
C ARG A 46 -4.37 1.90 13.90
N THR A 47 -4.73 2.76 14.83
CA THR A 47 -5.38 2.35 16.09
C THR A 47 -6.79 1.82 15.84
N THR A 48 -7.58 2.53 15.03
CA THR A 48 -8.94 2.09 14.67
C THR A 48 -8.90 0.83 13.81
N HIS A 49 -7.97 0.73 12.87
CA HIS A 49 -7.75 -0.48 12.09
C HIS A 49 -7.43 -1.69 12.99
N ALA A 50 -6.54 -1.54 13.96
CA ALA A 50 -6.17 -2.61 14.89
C ALA A 50 -7.33 -3.06 15.80
N GLN A 51 -8.37 -2.24 15.96
CA GLN A 51 -9.58 -2.56 16.73
C GLN A 51 -10.74 -3.06 15.85
N SER A 52 -10.58 -3.04 14.52
CA SER A 52 -11.60 -3.45 13.56
C SER A 52 -11.57 -4.95 13.27
N ASP A 53 -12.62 -5.48 12.64
CA ASP A 53 -12.65 -6.84 12.12
C ASP A 53 -11.57 -7.11 11.05
N HIS A 54 -10.98 -6.04 10.50
CA HIS A 54 -9.92 -6.10 9.49
C HIS A 54 -8.52 -6.00 10.08
N ALA A 55 -8.32 -6.09 11.39
CA ALA A 55 -7.00 -5.92 12.03
C ALA A 55 -5.90 -6.87 11.53
N ALA A 56 -6.26 -7.99 10.90
CA ALA A 56 -5.34 -8.95 10.30
C ALA A 56 -5.10 -8.73 8.78
N VAL A 57 -5.70 -7.70 8.20
CA VAL A 57 -5.63 -7.35 6.78
C VAL A 57 -4.67 -6.18 6.61
N ALA A 58 -3.73 -6.25 5.68
CA ALA A 58 -2.78 -5.17 5.45
C ALA A 58 -3.49 -3.92 4.90
N CYS A 59 -3.02 -2.72 5.27
CA CYS A 59 -3.64 -1.44 4.85
C CYS A 59 -3.75 -1.35 3.32
N THR A 60 -2.75 -1.86 2.60
CA THR A 60 -2.71 -1.85 1.14
C THR A 60 -3.74 -2.74 0.47
N GLN A 61 -4.32 -3.72 1.19
CA GLN A 61 -5.38 -4.55 0.64
C GLN A 61 -6.69 -3.78 0.50
N CYS A 62 -6.86 -2.67 1.24
CA CYS A 62 -7.98 -1.75 1.06
C CYS A 62 -7.57 -0.49 0.26
N HIS A 63 -6.40 0.10 0.55
CA HIS A 63 -6.03 1.42 0.05
C HIS A 63 -5.26 1.43 -1.29
N LEU A 64 -4.86 0.28 -1.83
CA LEU A 64 -4.18 0.20 -3.12
C LEU A 64 -4.93 -0.71 -4.10
N PRO A 65 -4.83 -0.47 -5.41
CA PRO A 65 -5.33 -1.40 -6.41
C PRO A 65 -4.55 -2.72 -6.33
N GLN A 66 -5.20 -3.83 -6.65
CA GLN A 66 -4.55 -5.14 -6.65
C GLN A 66 -3.73 -5.40 -7.92
N GLY A 67 -2.77 -6.33 -7.83
CA GLY A 67 -1.92 -6.71 -8.96
C GLY A 67 -0.83 -5.68 -9.29
N LEU A 68 -0.42 -5.60 -10.55
CA LEU A 68 0.72 -4.77 -10.97
C LEU A 68 0.47 -3.26 -10.84
N ALA A 69 -0.80 -2.83 -10.81
CA ALA A 69 -1.17 -1.43 -10.61
C ALA A 69 -0.85 -0.93 -9.19
N SER A 70 -0.66 -1.83 -8.22
CA SER A 70 -0.31 -1.47 -6.84
C SER A 70 1.00 -0.70 -6.73
N ILE A 71 1.99 -1.03 -7.58
CA ILE A 71 3.34 -0.46 -7.50
C ILE A 71 3.31 1.04 -7.81
N PRO A 72 2.85 1.51 -8.99
CA PRO A 72 2.82 2.94 -9.29
C PRO A 72 1.90 3.71 -8.33
N ALA A 73 0.73 3.15 -7.98
CA ALA A 73 -0.20 3.79 -7.04
C ALA A 73 0.42 4.01 -5.66
N LYS A 74 1.19 3.03 -5.16
CA LYS A 74 1.91 3.13 -3.89
C LYS A 74 2.91 4.29 -3.87
N TYR A 75 3.69 4.44 -4.94
CA TYR A 75 4.68 5.51 -5.04
C TYR A 75 4.01 6.88 -5.12
N GLU A 76 2.96 7.00 -5.92
CA GLU A 76 2.22 8.24 -6.05
C GLU A 76 1.58 8.68 -4.73
N ALA A 77 0.85 7.77 -4.06
CA ALA A 77 0.24 8.05 -2.77
C ALA A 77 1.29 8.37 -1.71
N GLY A 78 2.36 7.56 -1.61
CA GLY A 78 3.45 7.78 -0.67
C GLY A 78 4.11 9.15 -0.85
N PHE A 79 4.36 9.57 -2.10
CA PHE A 79 4.90 10.90 -2.38
C PHE A 79 3.97 12.02 -1.93
N LYS A 80 2.66 11.91 -2.24
CA LYS A 80 1.65 12.90 -1.80
C LYS A 80 1.60 13.01 -0.27
N HIS A 81 1.63 11.89 0.46
CA HIS A 81 1.60 11.89 1.93
C HIS A 81 2.87 12.50 2.54
N VAL A 82 4.05 12.16 2.02
CA VAL A 82 5.32 12.76 2.48
C VAL A 82 5.31 14.26 2.22
N TRP A 83 4.90 14.68 1.02
CA TRP A 83 4.82 16.10 0.66
C TRP A 83 3.84 16.88 1.56
N ALA A 84 2.66 16.32 1.80
CA ALA A 84 1.65 16.90 2.68
C ALA A 84 2.20 17.06 4.11
N THR A 85 2.86 16.02 4.64
CA THR A 85 3.47 16.03 5.97
C THR A 85 4.54 17.11 6.10
N ILE A 86 5.46 17.24 5.14
CA ILE A 86 6.55 18.24 5.22
C ILE A 86 6.07 19.67 4.99
N THR A 87 4.96 19.87 4.27
CA THR A 87 4.36 21.19 4.04
C THR A 87 3.36 21.60 5.12
N GLY A 88 3.08 20.71 6.09
CA GLY A 88 2.13 20.96 7.18
C GLY A 88 0.66 20.88 6.75
N TYR A 89 0.38 20.25 5.60
CA TYR A 89 -0.98 19.94 5.16
C TYR A 89 -1.35 18.56 5.71
N GLU A 90 -2.15 18.53 6.77
CA GLU A 90 -2.54 17.28 7.45
C GLU A 90 -4.00 16.87 7.21
N ASP A 91 -4.65 17.45 6.20
CA ASP A 91 -6.01 17.04 5.83
C ASP A 91 -5.97 15.67 5.16
N ILE A 92 -6.30 14.64 5.95
CA ILE A 92 -6.31 13.25 5.52
C ILE A 92 -7.74 12.89 5.14
N GLN A 93 -8.03 13.03 3.85
CA GLN A 93 -9.28 12.60 3.25
C GLN A 93 -8.97 11.70 2.06
N LEU A 94 -9.84 10.71 1.84
CA LEU A 94 -9.80 9.92 0.62
C LEU A 94 -10.19 10.83 -0.55
N SER A 95 -9.39 10.77 -1.62
CA SER A 95 -9.85 11.30 -2.91
C SER A 95 -10.97 10.41 -3.46
N PRO A 96 -11.81 10.92 -4.39
CA PRO A 96 -12.82 10.09 -5.03
C PRO A 96 -12.26 8.83 -5.69
N GLU A 97 -11.04 8.90 -6.23
CA GLU A 97 -10.33 7.76 -6.81
C GLU A 97 -9.93 6.73 -5.74
N SER A 98 -9.35 7.18 -4.62
CA SER A 98 -8.98 6.29 -3.51
C SER A 98 -10.21 5.66 -2.85
N GLU A 99 -11.32 6.38 -2.78
CA GLU A 99 -12.61 5.85 -2.31
C GLU A 99 -13.10 4.72 -3.23
N GLN A 100 -13.03 4.91 -4.54
CA GLN A 100 -13.41 3.86 -5.49
C GLN A 100 -12.53 2.61 -5.36
N ILE A 101 -11.21 2.78 -5.25
CA ILE A 101 -10.27 1.67 -5.01
C ILE A 101 -10.64 0.90 -3.74
N LEU A 102 -10.97 1.63 -2.67
CA LEU A 102 -11.39 1.02 -1.40
C LEU A 102 -12.66 0.19 -1.58
N LEU A 103 -13.68 0.74 -2.24
CA LEU A 103 -14.94 0.03 -2.49
C LEU A 103 -14.76 -1.21 -3.39
N ASP A 104 -13.94 -1.11 -4.44
CA ASP A 104 -13.62 -2.23 -5.32
C ASP A 104 -12.95 -3.38 -4.53
N ASN A 105 -12.04 -3.03 -3.61
CA ASN A 105 -11.39 -3.99 -2.73
C ASN A 105 -12.35 -4.61 -1.70
N CYS A 106 -13.31 -3.85 -1.17
CA CYS A 106 -14.38 -4.40 -0.33
C CYS A 106 -15.14 -5.49 -1.10
N ILE A 107 -15.60 -5.18 -2.32
CA ILE A 107 -16.37 -6.13 -3.15
C ILE A 107 -15.52 -7.35 -3.51
N ALA A 108 -14.23 -7.15 -3.84
CA ALA A 108 -13.33 -8.22 -4.24
C ALA A 108 -13.18 -9.31 -3.16
N CYS A 109 -13.12 -8.93 -1.88
CA CYS A 109 -13.03 -9.89 -0.79
C CYS A 109 -14.40 -10.43 -0.35
N HIS A 110 -15.45 -9.64 -0.49
CA HIS A 110 -16.77 -9.93 0.07
C HIS A 110 -17.83 -10.37 -0.95
N VAL A 111 -17.42 -10.74 -2.17
CA VAL A 111 -18.31 -11.08 -3.30
C VAL A 111 -19.33 -12.19 -3.00
N GLN A 112 -19.12 -12.99 -1.95
CA GLN A 112 -20.00 -14.09 -1.52
C GLN A 112 -20.74 -13.83 -0.20
N THR A 113 -20.58 -12.64 0.40
CA THR A 113 -21.29 -12.29 1.63
C THR A 113 -22.42 -11.32 1.31
N ASP A 114 -23.65 -11.68 1.69
CA ASP A 114 -24.88 -10.88 1.52
C ASP A 114 -24.87 -9.57 2.36
N HIS A 115 -23.70 -9.13 2.83
CA HIS A 115 -23.51 -8.16 3.90
C HIS A 115 -22.70 -6.93 3.45
N VAL A 116 -22.27 -6.84 2.19
CA VAL A 116 -21.66 -5.61 1.67
C VAL A 116 -22.76 -4.58 1.43
N ARG A 117 -23.23 -3.95 2.50
CA ARG A 117 -24.01 -2.73 2.40
C ARG A 117 -23.04 -1.60 2.14
N VAL A 118 -22.91 -1.18 0.89
CA VAL A 118 -22.37 0.15 0.58
C VAL A 118 -23.38 1.14 1.19
N PRO A 119 -23.02 1.96 2.19
CA PRO A 119 -23.95 2.93 2.74
C PRO A 119 -24.40 3.88 1.62
N GLU A 120 -25.71 4.10 1.51
CA GLU A 120 -26.32 4.91 0.43
C GLU A 120 -25.84 6.37 0.46
N ASN A 121 -25.33 6.76 1.62
CA ASN A 121 -24.49 7.90 1.90
C ASN A 121 -23.03 7.45 1.87
N ARG A 122 -22.22 7.97 0.91
CA ARG A 122 -20.77 7.78 0.72
C ARG A 122 -19.85 8.08 1.93
N GLY A 123 -20.40 8.19 3.13
CA GLY A 123 -19.65 8.15 4.37
C GLY A 123 -19.54 6.70 4.80
N CYS A 124 -18.35 6.12 4.65
CA CYS A 124 -17.97 4.95 5.44
C CYS A 124 -18.21 5.29 6.92
N LEU A 125 -19.16 4.59 7.56
CA LEU A 125 -19.33 4.48 9.00
C LEU A 125 -19.23 3.00 9.35
#